data_AF-A0A9W7AAB3-F1
#
_entry.id   AF-A0A9W7AAB3-F1
#
_cell.length_a   1.000
_cell.length_b   1.000
_cell.length_c   1.000
_cell.angle_alpha   90.00
_cell.angle_beta   90.00
_cell.angle_gamma   90.00
#
_symmetry.space_group_name_H-M   'P 1'
#
loop_
_entity.id
_entity.type
_entity.pdbx_description
1 polymer ?
#
loop_
_entity_poly.entity_id
_entity_poly.type
_entity_poly.pdbx_seq_one_letter_code
_entity_poly.pdbx_strand_id
1 'polypeptide(L)'
;MSAAPRLKSVPSLCIYGDMYKQEAYAVRESGGKMKLYMPKVSKYGSMHSKFAFLFYEKGVRIAIFTNNWINEPLLTNGVYVQDFPRKGDKSAKTTTFEEELVRYLRKVGEPLGGSAGMESSSPNQNLPSDIEERIRKLPPSKTISLPASLTKAERHEAHKLCEKLGFVHETSREGPQKNCLVVTNPGSHTALVKDLSRYIEMIRNFDFSRANAILIASVPGKYKTEEHEWGQSALRHHLKDVPHLKNSKVLCQFSSFGGTPQKHVEELTEAFSTTSDPTSTSPSIVKSNSIIVWPSLQNVLVSYDGVRSGGAIPAQLKNVLTEGGEKNSYILKESIAKHLHLWRSGGDSDRTLAAPHIKSFTRFSEDGQLSYFLLASHNFSKSAWGQIQLKGKQLSMDSYELGVLFKPSLFFESDDETGEDENECFSCTPTHPKLGLFGFVNTKKLRYPKAAVKLVSDASVSGACPEGTLLCPVPYALPPQKYVQGDVPWCSDFSHANERSFTMPQVTYPCPL
;
A
#
# COMPACT_ATOMS: atom_id res chain seq x y z
N MET A 1 4.64 -9.59 -18.09
CA MET A 1 5.94 -9.74 -18.80
C MET A 1 6.17 -8.69 -19.89
N SER A 2 5.14 -8.24 -20.62
CA SER A 2 5.24 -7.18 -21.64
C SER A 2 5.81 -5.86 -21.10
N ALA A 3 5.32 -5.39 -19.95
CA ALA A 3 5.76 -4.15 -19.30
C ALA A 3 7.18 -4.23 -18.70
N ALA A 4 7.73 -5.43 -18.51
CA ALA A 4 9.07 -5.64 -17.97
C ALA A 4 9.79 -6.77 -18.73
N PRO A 5 10.18 -6.55 -20.00
CA PRO A 5 10.72 -7.61 -20.87
C PRO A 5 11.97 -8.30 -20.30
N ARG A 6 12.77 -7.57 -19.50
CA ARG A 6 13.98 -8.11 -18.87
C ARG A 6 13.70 -9.34 -18.01
N LEU A 7 12.51 -9.47 -17.43
CA LEU A 7 12.10 -10.64 -16.63
C LEU A 7 12.09 -11.95 -17.42
N LYS A 8 12.04 -11.91 -18.75
CA LYS A 8 12.21 -13.10 -19.60
C LYS A 8 13.64 -13.62 -19.62
N SER A 9 14.61 -12.76 -19.33
CA SER A 9 16.04 -13.03 -19.46
C SER A 9 16.76 -13.17 -18.12
N VAL A 10 16.24 -12.57 -17.05
CA VAL A 10 16.86 -12.61 -15.72
C VAL A 10 16.14 -13.60 -14.80
N PRO A 11 16.86 -14.34 -13.94
CA PRO A 11 16.24 -15.07 -12.86
C PRO A 11 15.45 -14.17 -11.92
N SER A 12 14.31 -14.68 -11.48
CA SER A 12 13.41 -13.94 -10.60
C SER A 12 12.65 -14.89 -9.70
N LEU A 13 12.22 -14.36 -8.56
CA LEU A 13 11.32 -15.05 -7.64
C LEU A 13 10.03 -14.22 -7.51
N CYS A 14 8.90 -14.81 -7.92
CA CYS A 14 7.58 -14.25 -7.66
C CYS A 14 7.06 -14.82 -6.34
N ILE A 15 6.84 -13.95 -5.36
CA ILE A 15 6.18 -14.31 -4.10
C ILE A 15 4.70 -13.97 -4.24
N TYR A 16 3.81 -14.94 -4.08
CA TYR A 16 2.40 -14.78 -4.44
C TYR A 16 1.47 -15.41 -3.39
N GLY A 17 0.24 -14.90 -3.27
CA GLY A 17 -0.72 -15.36 -2.25
C GLY A 17 -1.68 -16.47 -2.71
N ASP A 18 -1.99 -16.50 -4.00
CA ASP A 18 -2.91 -17.45 -4.64
C ASP A 18 -2.42 -17.74 -6.06
N MET A 19 -2.43 -19.00 -6.49
CA MET A 19 -1.94 -19.35 -7.83
C MET A 19 -3.03 -19.12 -8.87
N TYR A 20 -2.82 -18.15 -9.76
CA TYR A 20 -3.67 -17.91 -10.92
C TYR A 20 -3.01 -18.41 -12.21
N LYS A 21 -3.76 -18.32 -13.31
CA LYS A 21 -3.24 -18.72 -14.63
C LYS A 21 -2.06 -17.85 -15.05
N GLN A 22 -2.00 -16.57 -14.66
CA GLN A 22 -0.96 -15.66 -15.15
C GLN A 22 0.43 -15.94 -14.57
N GLU A 23 0.57 -16.35 -13.31
CA GLU A 23 1.88 -16.70 -12.74
C GLU A 23 2.47 -17.90 -13.49
N ALA A 24 1.62 -18.90 -13.78
CA ALA A 24 1.99 -20.07 -14.57
C ALA A 24 2.39 -19.69 -16.02
N TYR A 25 1.65 -18.77 -16.65
CA TYR A 25 2.06 -18.21 -17.96
C TYR A 25 3.39 -17.46 -17.88
N ALA A 26 3.63 -16.66 -16.86
CA ALA A 26 4.86 -15.90 -16.69
C ALA A 26 6.07 -16.82 -16.43
N VAL A 27 5.90 -17.91 -15.69
CA VAL A 27 6.94 -18.96 -15.57
C VAL A 27 7.29 -19.51 -16.94
N ARG A 28 6.28 -19.88 -17.74
CA ARG A 28 6.49 -20.41 -19.09
C ARG A 28 7.15 -19.39 -20.03
N GLU A 29 6.67 -18.15 -20.05
CA GLU A 29 7.25 -17.08 -20.89
C GLU A 29 8.68 -16.71 -20.51
N SER A 30 9.08 -16.93 -19.26
CA SER A 30 10.47 -16.75 -18.83
C SER A 30 11.40 -17.89 -19.24
N GLY A 31 10.86 -18.97 -19.83
CA GLY A 31 11.60 -20.22 -20.04
C GLY A 31 12.00 -20.88 -18.73
N GLY A 32 11.18 -20.74 -17.68
CA GLY A 32 11.43 -21.27 -16.34
C GLY A 32 12.46 -20.51 -15.50
N LYS A 33 12.94 -19.33 -15.94
CA LYS A 33 13.85 -18.47 -15.15
C LYS A 33 13.15 -17.82 -13.97
N MET A 34 11.86 -17.51 -14.12
CA MET A 34 11.01 -17.08 -13.01
C MET A 34 10.59 -18.29 -12.19
N LYS A 35 10.84 -18.22 -10.89
CA LYS A 35 10.40 -19.20 -9.89
C LYS A 35 9.25 -18.62 -9.08
N LEU A 36 8.41 -19.49 -8.54
CA LEU A 36 7.27 -19.12 -7.71
C LEU A 36 7.53 -19.53 -6.26
N TYR A 37 7.12 -18.70 -5.31
CA TYR A 37 7.13 -18.99 -3.89
C TYR A 37 5.81 -18.54 -3.26
N MET A 38 5.14 -19.46 -2.56
CA MET A 38 3.87 -19.18 -1.89
C MET A 38 4.11 -19.23 -0.38
N PRO A 39 4.04 -18.09 0.34
CA PRO A 39 4.17 -18.09 1.78
C PRO A 39 2.91 -18.69 2.42
N LYS A 40 3.03 -19.12 3.67
CA LYS A 40 1.88 -19.60 4.44
C LYS A 40 0.92 -18.44 4.73
N VAL A 41 -0.26 -18.47 4.14
CA VAL A 41 -1.36 -17.52 4.44
C VAL A 41 -2.35 -18.13 5.42
N SER A 42 -2.96 -17.31 6.29
CA SER A 42 -4.08 -17.78 7.13
C SER A 42 -5.34 -17.97 6.28
N LYS A 43 -6.36 -18.67 6.81
CA LYS A 43 -7.62 -18.95 6.09
C LYS A 43 -8.30 -17.71 5.51
N TYR A 44 -8.22 -16.58 6.22
CA TYR A 44 -8.80 -15.29 5.81
C TYR A 44 -7.71 -14.26 5.51
N GLY A 45 -6.49 -14.75 5.35
CA GLY A 45 -5.27 -14.00 5.15
C GLY A 45 -4.92 -13.84 3.69
N SER A 46 -3.93 -12.99 3.42
CA SER A 46 -3.40 -12.83 2.08
C SER A 46 -1.95 -12.37 2.09
N MET A 47 -1.22 -12.70 1.02
CA MET A 47 0.05 -12.04 0.72
C MET A 47 -0.25 -10.70 0.04
N HIS A 48 -0.42 -9.62 0.80
CA HIS A 48 -0.84 -8.32 0.26
C HIS A 48 0.27 -7.27 0.22
N SER A 49 1.43 -7.56 0.81
CA SER A 49 2.68 -6.86 0.56
C SER A 49 2.94 -6.73 -0.94
N LYS A 50 3.64 -5.66 -1.32
CA LYS A 50 3.96 -5.32 -2.71
C LYS A 50 5.31 -4.66 -2.73
N PHE A 51 6.30 -5.42 -3.17
CA PHE A 51 7.68 -4.98 -3.18
C PHE A 51 8.45 -5.59 -4.35
N ALA A 52 9.58 -4.97 -4.63
CA ALA A 52 10.60 -5.53 -5.47
C ALA A 52 11.99 -5.23 -4.93
N PHE A 53 12.79 -6.28 -4.78
CA PHE A 53 14.22 -6.14 -4.52
C PHE A 53 14.95 -6.45 -5.81
N LEU A 54 15.69 -5.46 -6.31
CA LEU A 54 16.44 -5.56 -7.55
C LEU A 54 17.92 -5.59 -7.21
N PHE A 55 18.53 -6.76 -7.33
CA PHE A 55 19.95 -6.93 -7.05
C PHE A 55 20.77 -6.53 -8.27
N TYR A 56 21.76 -5.66 -8.09
CA TYR A 56 22.72 -5.25 -9.11
C TYR A 56 24.14 -5.59 -8.65
N GLU A 57 25.09 -5.47 -9.56
CA GLU A 57 26.51 -5.68 -9.24
C GLU A 57 26.99 -4.74 -8.12
N LYS A 58 26.64 -3.45 -8.22
CA LYS A 58 27.10 -2.39 -7.32
C LYS A 58 26.21 -2.12 -6.10
N GLY A 59 25.03 -2.75 -6.01
CA GLY A 59 24.06 -2.43 -4.97
C GLY A 59 22.74 -3.17 -5.11
N VAL A 60 21.80 -2.89 -4.22
CA VAL A 60 20.42 -3.38 -4.26
C VAL A 60 19.46 -2.21 -4.29
N ARG A 61 18.42 -2.27 -5.13
CA ARG A 61 17.27 -1.37 -5.07
C ARG A 61 16.16 -2.02 -4.30
N ILE A 62 15.67 -1.35 -3.27
CA ILE A 62 14.45 -1.72 -2.55
C ILE A 62 13.33 -0.82 -3.06
N ALA A 63 12.27 -1.44 -3.59
CA ALA A 63 11.04 -0.77 -3.97
C ALA A 63 9.87 -1.35 -3.17
N ILE A 64 9.07 -0.49 -2.54
CA ILE A 64 7.83 -0.87 -1.83
C ILE A 64 6.72 -0.01 -2.42
N PHE A 65 5.66 -0.63 -2.94
CA PHE A 65 4.65 0.04 -3.75
C PHE A 65 3.24 -0.46 -3.45
N THR A 66 2.23 0.15 -4.08
CA THR A 66 0.82 -0.21 -3.84
C THR A 66 0.14 -0.90 -5.01
N ASN A 67 0.71 -0.88 -6.22
CA ASN A 67 0.11 -1.50 -7.40
C ASN A 67 0.30 -3.01 -7.44
N ASN A 68 -0.69 -3.72 -7.98
CA ASN A 68 -0.52 -5.11 -8.39
C ASN A 68 0.29 -5.18 -9.69
N TRP A 69 0.81 -6.37 -10.04
CA TRP A 69 1.54 -6.61 -11.29
C TRP A 69 0.60 -7.11 -12.40
N ILE A 70 -0.45 -6.36 -12.65
CA ILE A 70 -1.47 -6.68 -13.65
C ILE A 70 -1.76 -5.45 -14.50
N ASN A 71 -2.45 -5.65 -15.62
CA ASN A 71 -2.95 -4.52 -16.40
C ASN A 71 -4.17 -3.91 -15.67
N GLU A 72 -3.88 -3.07 -14.69
CA GLU A 72 -4.88 -2.33 -13.92
C GLU A 72 -5.44 -1.15 -14.75
N PRO A 73 -6.67 -0.70 -14.45
CA PRO A 73 -7.13 0.64 -14.80
C PRO A 73 -6.12 1.75 -14.44
N LEU A 74 -6.31 2.95 -14.96
CA LEU A 74 -5.50 4.10 -14.59
C LEU A 74 -5.83 4.53 -13.15
N LEU A 75 -5.06 4.01 -12.20
CA LEU A 75 -5.24 4.18 -10.75
C LEU A 75 -4.10 5.00 -10.13
N THR A 76 -4.43 5.74 -9.07
CA THR A 76 -3.40 6.39 -8.23
C THR A 76 -2.73 5.35 -7.35
N ASN A 77 -1.42 5.16 -7.53
CA ASN A 77 -0.58 4.27 -6.74
C ASN A 77 0.62 5.04 -6.15
N GLY A 78 1.20 4.50 -5.08
CA GLY A 78 2.43 5.01 -4.48
C GLY A 78 3.59 4.04 -4.64
N VAL A 79 4.81 4.58 -4.68
CA VAL A 79 6.05 3.81 -4.68
C VAL A 79 7.13 4.54 -3.89
N TYR A 80 7.77 3.81 -3.00
CA TYR A 80 9.05 4.16 -2.40
C TYR A 80 10.15 3.40 -3.12
N VAL A 81 11.26 4.08 -3.43
CA VAL A 81 12.44 3.49 -4.07
C VAL A 81 13.69 4.03 -3.40
N GLN A 82 14.57 3.14 -2.92
CA GLN A 82 15.90 3.50 -2.48
C GLN A 82 16.95 2.49 -2.94
N ASP A 83 18.10 3.00 -3.37
CA ASP A 83 19.28 2.21 -3.71
C ASP A 83 20.24 2.15 -2.52
N PHE A 84 20.76 0.95 -2.25
CA PHE A 84 21.71 0.67 -1.19
C PHE A 84 22.98 0.05 -1.78
N PRO A 85 24.17 0.61 -1.52
CA PRO A 85 25.43 0.06 -2.03
C PRO A 85 25.79 -1.25 -1.31
N ARG A 86 26.80 -1.96 -1.81
CA ARG A 86 27.40 -3.07 -1.04
C ARG A 86 28.07 -2.54 0.24
N LYS A 87 28.07 -3.35 1.29
CA LYS A 87 28.87 -3.09 2.49
C LYS A 87 30.35 -3.06 2.13
N GLY A 88 31.07 -2.09 2.70
CA GLY A 88 32.53 -2.05 2.74
C GLY A 88 33.04 -2.19 4.17
N ASP A 89 34.36 -2.08 4.37
CA ASP A 89 34.99 -2.28 5.68
C ASP A 89 34.51 -1.30 6.77
N LYS A 90 34.03 -0.13 6.36
CA LYS A 90 33.49 0.92 7.24
C LYS A 90 31.97 0.87 7.42
N SER A 91 31.28 -0.03 6.72
CA SER A 91 29.82 -0.11 6.83
C SER A 91 29.41 -0.63 8.20
N ALA A 92 28.29 -0.13 8.71
CA ALA A 92 27.69 -0.68 9.92
C ALA A 92 27.40 -2.18 9.73
N LYS A 93 27.60 -2.96 10.79
CA LYS A 93 27.33 -4.41 10.74
C LYS A 93 25.86 -4.70 10.42
N THR A 94 24.95 -3.93 11.01
CA THR A 94 23.51 -3.99 10.75
C THR A 94 22.85 -2.65 11.08
N THR A 95 21.62 -2.44 10.61
CA THR A 95 20.79 -1.27 10.86
C THR A 95 19.37 -1.70 11.21
N THR A 96 18.56 -0.81 11.79
CA THR A 96 17.15 -1.11 12.07
C THR A 96 16.39 -1.54 10.81
N PHE A 97 16.56 -0.81 9.70
CA PHE A 97 15.93 -1.14 8.43
C PHE A 97 16.35 -2.52 7.91
N GLU A 98 17.65 -2.85 8.00
CA GLU A 98 18.16 -4.18 7.61
C GLU A 98 17.53 -5.29 8.45
N GLU A 99 17.53 -5.16 9.78
CA GLU A 99 16.96 -6.20 10.65
C GLU A 99 15.45 -6.34 10.48
N GLU A 100 14.71 -5.25 10.32
CA GLU A 100 13.27 -5.30 10.04
C GLU A 100 12.98 -6.02 8.71
N LEU A 101 13.72 -5.69 7.65
CA LEU A 101 13.58 -6.32 6.34
C LEU A 101 13.89 -7.81 6.40
N VAL A 102 15.01 -8.16 7.04
CA VAL A 102 15.43 -9.56 7.18
C VAL A 102 14.46 -10.34 8.07
N ARG A 103 13.98 -9.75 9.19
CA ARG A 103 12.97 -10.37 10.06
C ARG A 103 11.69 -10.66 9.28
N TYR A 104 11.21 -9.70 8.50
CA TYR A 104 10.03 -9.87 7.65
C TYR A 104 10.23 -11.02 6.65
N LEU A 105 11.34 -11.04 5.91
CA LEU A 105 11.58 -12.08 4.90
C LEU A 105 11.81 -13.47 5.49
N ARG A 106 12.41 -13.57 6.69
CA ARG A 106 12.49 -14.83 7.42
C ARG A 106 11.10 -15.38 7.72
N LYS A 107 10.18 -14.52 8.18
CA LYS A 107 8.78 -14.91 8.43
C LYS A 107 8.02 -15.29 7.17
N VAL A 108 8.25 -14.60 6.05
CA VAL A 108 7.71 -15.02 4.74
C VAL A 108 8.28 -16.40 4.34
N GLY A 109 9.54 -16.68 4.69
CA GLY A 109 10.28 -17.90 4.36
C GLY A 109 10.01 -19.13 5.22
N GLU A 110 9.35 -19.00 6.38
CA GLU A 110 9.14 -20.11 7.32
C GLU A 110 8.33 -21.25 6.66
N PRO A 111 8.86 -22.51 6.64
CA PRO A 111 8.21 -23.61 5.95
C PRO A 111 6.87 -24.02 6.58
N LEU A 112 6.01 -24.65 5.76
CA LEU A 112 4.74 -25.22 6.20
C LEU A 112 4.97 -26.45 7.09
N GLY A 113 5.10 -26.24 8.41
CA GLY A 113 5.02 -27.34 9.39
C GLY A 113 5.94 -27.13 10.59
N GLY A 114 5.34 -26.92 11.76
CA GLY A 114 6.06 -26.75 13.01
C GLY A 114 5.14 -26.53 14.21
N SER A 115 4.14 -27.39 14.39
CA SER A 115 3.82 -27.81 15.76
C SER A 115 4.81 -28.92 16.09
N ALA A 116 5.61 -28.73 17.13
CA ALA A 116 6.55 -29.72 17.62
C ALA A 116 5.85 -31.07 17.83
N GLY A 117 6.36 -32.13 17.20
CA GLY A 117 5.95 -33.52 17.43
C GLY A 117 5.20 -34.18 16.28
N MET A 118 5.93 -34.66 15.26
CA MET A 118 5.83 -36.03 14.74
C MET A 118 6.82 -36.23 13.58
N GLU A 119 7.31 -37.45 13.47
CA GLU A 119 8.54 -37.86 12.80
C GLU A 119 8.59 -37.70 11.27
N SER A 120 9.84 -37.69 10.82
CA SER A 120 10.40 -37.66 9.47
C SER A 120 9.58 -38.34 8.37
N SER A 121 9.19 -37.53 7.39
CA SER A 121 9.36 -37.89 5.97
C SER A 121 9.86 -36.67 5.22
N SER A 122 11.00 -36.81 4.53
CA SER A 122 11.66 -35.72 3.80
C SER A 122 10.67 -35.05 2.82
N PRO A 123 10.44 -33.74 2.92
CA PRO A 123 9.50 -33.08 2.03
C PRO A 123 10.13 -32.94 0.65
N ASN A 124 9.50 -33.56 -0.35
CA ASN A 124 9.89 -33.43 -1.74
C ASN A 124 9.45 -32.03 -2.24
N GLN A 125 10.36 -31.07 -2.10
CA GLN A 125 10.26 -29.65 -2.41
C GLN A 125 10.30 -29.36 -3.93
N ASN A 126 9.38 -29.93 -4.70
CA ASN A 126 9.09 -29.52 -6.08
C ASN A 126 7.81 -28.68 -6.09
N LEU A 127 7.58 -27.92 -7.17
CA LEU A 127 6.23 -27.41 -7.44
C LEU A 127 5.29 -28.62 -7.31
N PRO A 128 4.19 -28.53 -6.53
CA PRO A 128 3.23 -29.62 -6.44
C PRO A 128 2.93 -30.18 -7.84
N SER A 129 2.93 -31.51 -7.99
CA SER A 129 2.92 -32.18 -9.31
C SER A 129 1.73 -31.76 -10.17
N ASP A 130 0.62 -31.40 -9.55
CA ASP A 130 -0.58 -30.81 -10.15
C ASP A 130 -0.32 -29.44 -10.80
N ILE A 131 0.61 -28.66 -10.25
CA ILE A 131 1.00 -27.35 -10.79
C ILE A 131 1.92 -27.51 -12.00
N GLU A 132 2.91 -28.40 -11.93
CA GLU A 132 3.77 -28.69 -13.09
C GLU A 132 2.94 -29.22 -14.26
N GLU A 133 1.97 -30.08 -13.98
CA GLU A 133 1.01 -30.57 -14.97
C GLU A 133 0.13 -29.45 -15.52
N ARG A 134 -0.37 -28.54 -14.67
CA ARG A 134 -1.11 -27.35 -15.11
C ARG A 134 -0.28 -26.49 -16.07
N ILE A 135 0.98 -26.19 -15.75
CA ILE A 135 1.86 -25.39 -16.60
C ILE A 135 2.09 -26.07 -17.96
N ARG A 136 2.32 -27.39 -17.98
CA ARG A 136 2.51 -28.17 -19.22
C ARG A 136 1.26 -28.17 -20.10
N LYS A 137 0.07 -28.20 -19.49
CA LYS A 137 -1.23 -28.20 -20.20
C LYS A 137 -1.70 -26.80 -20.63
N LEU A 138 -1.00 -25.71 -20.27
CA LEU A 138 -1.39 -24.37 -20.69
C LEU A 138 -1.27 -24.22 -22.23
N PRO A 139 -2.30 -23.71 -22.92
CA PRO A 139 -2.21 -23.42 -24.35
C PRO A 139 -1.19 -22.32 -24.64
N PRO A 140 -0.54 -22.29 -25.82
CA PRO A 140 0.38 -21.21 -26.19
C PRO A 140 -0.31 -19.84 -26.06
N SER A 141 0.36 -18.87 -25.46
CA SER A 141 -0.24 -17.55 -25.19
C SER A 141 -0.46 -16.85 -26.52
N LYS A 142 -1.72 -16.78 -26.94
CA LYS A 142 -2.16 -15.88 -27.99
C LYS A 142 -2.81 -14.67 -27.31
N THR A 143 -2.11 -13.55 -27.32
CA THR A 143 -2.62 -12.27 -26.79
C THR A 143 -3.20 -11.48 -27.95
N ILE A 144 -4.43 -10.99 -27.83
CA ILE A 144 -5.04 -10.07 -28.79
C ILE A 144 -5.26 -8.73 -28.07
N SER A 145 -4.72 -7.66 -28.65
CA SER A 145 -5.04 -6.29 -28.27
C SER A 145 -6.30 -5.86 -29.02
N LEU A 146 -7.38 -5.59 -28.30
CA LEU A 146 -8.60 -5.06 -28.90
C LEU A 146 -8.40 -3.57 -29.28
N PRO A 147 -8.79 -3.13 -30.49
CA PRO A 147 -8.69 -1.74 -30.90
C PRO A 147 -9.44 -0.79 -29.94
N ALA A 148 -8.85 0.37 -29.65
CA ALA A 148 -9.45 1.38 -28.78
C ALA A 148 -10.79 1.92 -29.33
N SER A 149 -11.00 1.81 -30.64
CA SER A 149 -12.21 2.23 -31.35
C SER A 149 -13.43 1.36 -31.12
N LEU A 150 -13.30 0.18 -30.50
CA LEU A 150 -14.44 -0.70 -30.26
C LEU A 150 -15.37 -0.15 -29.19
N THR A 151 -16.67 -0.16 -29.49
CA THR A 151 -17.76 0.13 -28.56
C THR A 151 -17.81 -0.94 -27.44
N LYS A 152 -18.50 -0.61 -26.34
CA LYS A 152 -18.66 -1.54 -25.19
C LYS A 152 -19.29 -2.88 -25.61
N ALA A 153 -20.24 -2.86 -26.54
CA ALA A 153 -20.92 -4.06 -27.03
C ALA A 153 -20.01 -4.93 -27.92
N GLU A 154 -19.24 -4.31 -28.82
CA GLU A 154 -18.30 -5.03 -29.68
C GLU A 154 -17.15 -5.64 -28.87
N ARG A 155 -16.66 -4.94 -27.84
CA ARG A 155 -15.68 -5.52 -26.90
C ARG A 155 -16.28 -6.74 -26.21
N HIS A 156 -17.54 -6.68 -25.75
CA HIS A 156 -18.19 -7.79 -25.07
C HIS A 156 -18.34 -9.04 -25.96
N GLU A 157 -18.74 -8.88 -27.23
CA GLU A 157 -18.80 -9.97 -28.22
C GLU A 157 -17.42 -10.52 -28.55
N ALA A 158 -16.44 -9.63 -28.79
CA ALA A 158 -15.04 -10.03 -29.02
C ALA A 158 -14.47 -10.82 -27.84
N HIS A 159 -14.79 -10.44 -26.60
CA HIS A 159 -14.39 -11.16 -25.39
C HIS A 159 -14.98 -12.58 -25.36
N LYS A 160 -16.29 -12.76 -25.62
CA LYS A 160 -16.93 -14.08 -25.69
C LYS A 160 -16.28 -14.98 -26.74
N LEU A 161 -15.96 -14.41 -27.91
CA LEU A 161 -15.33 -15.14 -29.00
C LEU A 161 -13.90 -15.55 -28.66
N CYS A 162 -13.10 -14.66 -28.06
CA CYS A 162 -11.76 -14.95 -27.58
C CYS A 162 -11.74 -16.08 -26.54
N GLU A 163 -12.70 -16.09 -25.61
CA GLU A 163 -12.84 -17.13 -24.58
C GLU A 163 -13.16 -18.50 -25.20
N LYS A 164 -14.09 -18.54 -26.16
CA LYS A 164 -14.45 -19.76 -26.91
C LYS A 164 -13.28 -20.32 -27.76
N LEU A 165 -12.36 -19.45 -28.18
CA LEU A 165 -11.21 -19.79 -29.02
C LEU A 165 -9.89 -20.01 -28.24
N GLY A 166 -9.93 -19.95 -26.90
CA GLY A 166 -8.77 -20.23 -26.05
C GLY A 166 -7.72 -19.10 -26.00
N PHE A 167 -8.09 -17.87 -26.38
CA PHE A 167 -7.24 -16.70 -26.17
C PHE A 167 -7.32 -16.26 -24.70
N VAL A 168 -6.17 -15.97 -24.10
CA VAL A 168 -6.11 -15.44 -22.72
C VAL A 168 -6.36 -13.94 -22.81
N HIS A 169 -7.57 -13.51 -22.44
CA HIS A 169 -7.86 -12.07 -22.33
C HIS A 169 -7.55 -11.57 -20.92
N GLU A 170 -6.96 -10.38 -20.85
CA GLU A 170 -6.50 -9.70 -19.64
C GLU A 170 -7.61 -9.16 -18.71
N THR A 171 -8.88 -9.52 -18.94
CA THR A 171 -10.00 -8.94 -18.18
C THR A 171 -11.16 -9.93 -17.98
N SER A 172 -11.13 -10.73 -16.91
CA SER A 172 -12.36 -11.28 -16.31
C SER A 172 -12.12 -11.90 -14.93
N ARG A 173 -12.72 -11.30 -13.90
CA ARG A 173 -13.21 -11.92 -12.64
C ARG A 173 -12.30 -12.93 -11.93
N GLU A 174 -11.00 -12.68 -11.91
CA GLU A 174 -10.14 -13.21 -10.85
C GLU A 174 -10.10 -12.14 -9.76
N GLY A 175 -10.17 -12.55 -8.49
CA GLY A 175 -10.10 -11.63 -7.35
C GLY A 175 -8.84 -10.76 -7.42
N PRO A 176 -8.73 -9.68 -6.62
CA PRO A 176 -7.58 -8.78 -6.66
C PRO A 176 -6.28 -9.59 -6.57
N GLN A 177 -5.53 -9.61 -7.68
CA GLN A 177 -4.34 -10.43 -7.85
C GLN A 177 -3.20 -9.80 -7.06
N LYS A 178 -2.59 -10.56 -6.14
CA LYS A 178 -1.57 -10.03 -5.22
C LYS A 178 -0.22 -10.68 -5.54
N ASN A 179 0.62 -9.92 -6.24
CA ASN A 179 1.92 -10.38 -6.72
C ASN A 179 3.05 -9.52 -6.14
N CYS A 180 4.07 -10.16 -5.57
CA CYS A 180 5.35 -9.56 -5.23
C CYS A 180 6.42 -10.11 -6.18
N LEU A 181 7.33 -9.26 -6.64
CA LEU A 181 8.37 -9.67 -7.57
C LEU A 181 9.74 -9.31 -7.04
N VAL A 182 10.55 -10.31 -6.72
CA VAL A 182 11.98 -10.13 -6.45
C VAL A 182 12.73 -10.36 -7.76
N VAL A 183 13.42 -9.33 -8.26
CA VAL A 183 14.24 -9.45 -9.48
C VAL A 183 15.68 -9.62 -9.06
N THR A 184 16.29 -10.75 -9.42
CA THR A 184 17.68 -11.00 -9.05
C THR A 184 18.57 -10.92 -10.27
N ASN A 185 19.78 -10.40 -10.07
CA ASN A 185 20.85 -10.50 -11.04
C ASN A 185 21.78 -11.62 -10.60
N PRO A 186 21.85 -12.74 -11.32
CA PRO A 186 22.83 -13.77 -11.04
C PRO A 186 23.99 -13.64 -12.03
N GLY A 187 25.10 -13.08 -11.56
CA GLY A 187 26.41 -13.58 -11.95
C GLY A 187 26.66 -14.89 -11.21
N SER A 188 25.98 -15.97 -11.58
CA SER A 188 26.34 -17.37 -11.30
C SER A 188 25.16 -18.29 -11.62
N HIS A 189 25.39 -19.20 -12.56
CA HIS A 189 24.52 -20.34 -12.84
C HIS A 189 24.42 -21.21 -11.57
N THR A 190 23.39 -21.01 -10.74
CA THR A 190 23.10 -21.89 -9.60
C THR A 190 21.59 -22.05 -9.40
N ALA A 191 21.23 -23.27 -9.00
CA ALA A 191 19.91 -23.88 -9.05
C ALA A 191 18.77 -23.13 -8.35
N LEU A 192 17.54 -23.55 -8.69
CA LEU A 192 16.26 -23.29 -8.01
C LEU A 192 16.45 -22.93 -6.54
N VAL A 193 16.23 -21.67 -6.18
CA VAL A 193 16.26 -21.24 -4.78
C VAL A 193 14.91 -21.60 -4.17
N LYS A 194 14.87 -22.77 -3.53
CA LYS A 194 13.70 -23.39 -2.87
C LYS A 194 13.38 -22.77 -1.50
N ASP A 195 14.16 -21.77 -1.08
CA ASP A 195 14.12 -21.13 0.23
C ASP A 195 14.55 -19.65 0.12
N LEU A 196 13.82 -18.74 0.76
CA LEU A 196 14.16 -17.32 0.81
C LEU A 196 15.52 -17.03 1.49
N SER A 197 16.08 -17.99 2.22
CA SER A 197 17.37 -17.87 2.94
C SER A 197 18.49 -17.26 2.10
N ARG A 198 18.68 -17.69 0.84
CA ARG A 198 19.73 -17.11 -0.02
C ARG A 198 19.52 -15.62 -0.28
N TYR A 199 18.28 -15.18 -0.50
CA TYR A 199 17.98 -13.76 -0.71
C TYR A 199 18.17 -12.95 0.57
N ILE A 200 17.85 -13.55 1.72
CA ILE A 200 18.09 -12.96 3.03
C ILE A 200 19.60 -12.78 3.27
N GLU A 201 20.42 -13.78 2.97
CA GLU A 201 21.88 -13.69 3.04
C GLU A 201 22.43 -12.65 2.05
N MET A 202 21.89 -12.59 0.83
CA MET A 202 22.27 -11.56 -0.14
C MET A 202 21.98 -10.15 0.38
N ILE A 203 20.80 -9.92 0.97
CA ILE A 203 20.42 -8.62 1.55
C ILE A 203 21.44 -8.16 2.59
N ARG A 204 21.95 -9.07 3.43
CA ARG A 204 22.93 -8.72 4.47
C ARG A 204 24.27 -8.18 3.94
N ASN A 205 24.54 -8.32 2.65
CA ASN A 205 25.75 -7.79 2.01
C ASN A 205 25.63 -6.31 1.58
N PHE A 206 24.47 -5.67 1.78
CA PHE A 206 24.23 -4.28 1.37
C PHE A 206 24.13 -3.35 2.57
N ASP A 207 24.62 -2.13 2.41
CA ASP A 207 24.70 -1.12 3.45
C ASP A 207 23.41 -0.30 3.50
N PHE A 208 22.61 -0.53 4.55
CA PHE A 208 21.34 0.14 4.80
C PHE A 208 21.45 1.38 5.70
N SER A 209 22.66 1.83 6.04
CA SER A 209 22.89 2.97 6.97
C SER A 209 22.20 4.26 6.54
N ARG A 210 21.96 4.41 5.24
CA ARG A 210 21.30 5.58 4.64
C ARG A 210 19.79 5.44 4.48
N ALA A 211 19.16 4.38 5.01
CA ALA A 211 17.72 4.20 4.90
C ALA A 211 17.00 5.41 5.49
N ASN A 212 16.13 6.04 4.69
CA ASN A 212 15.40 7.25 5.10
C ASN A 212 13.91 6.98 5.36
N ALA A 213 13.60 5.73 5.68
CA ALA A 213 12.28 5.27 6.08
C ALA A 213 12.41 4.13 7.06
N ILE A 214 11.35 3.87 7.83
CA ILE A 214 11.22 2.73 8.75
C ILE A 214 10.26 1.71 8.13
N LEU A 215 10.54 0.41 8.28
CA LEU A 215 9.64 -0.61 7.76
C LEU A 215 8.50 -0.87 8.73
N ILE A 216 7.27 -0.82 8.21
CA ILE A 216 6.08 -1.24 8.94
C ILE A 216 5.52 -2.47 8.24
N ALA A 217 5.64 -3.63 8.88
CA ALA A 217 5.26 -4.91 8.31
C ALA A 217 4.16 -5.58 9.13
N SER A 218 3.35 -6.40 8.46
CA SER A 218 2.45 -7.36 9.11
C SER A 218 2.75 -8.76 8.60
N VAL A 219 2.62 -9.74 9.47
CA VAL A 219 2.83 -11.17 9.18
C VAL A 219 1.69 -11.94 9.84
N PRO A 220 1.04 -12.89 9.16
CA PRO A 220 -0.03 -13.69 9.75
C PRO A 220 0.45 -14.46 10.98
N GLY A 221 -0.25 -14.30 12.11
CA GLY A 221 0.14 -14.96 13.34
C GLY A 221 -0.45 -14.34 14.60
N LYS A 222 -0.03 -14.88 15.74
CA LYS A 222 -0.34 -14.39 17.08
C LYS A 222 0.97 -14.03 17.76
N TYR A 223 1.10 -12.78 18.17
CA TYR A 223 2.32 -12.19 18.72
C TYR A 223 2.03 -11.56 20.06
N LYS A 224 3.05 -11.39 20.89
CA LYS A 224 2.90 -10.61 22.11
C LYS A 224 2.88 -9.13 21.75
N THR A 225 1.97 -8.37 22.36
CA THR A 225 1.83 -6.95 22.00
C THR A 225 3.10 -6.15 22.33
N GLU A 226 3.80 -6.50 23.41
CA GLU A 226 5.03 -5.84 23.86
C GLU A 226 6.26 -6.06 22.97
N GLU A 227 6.22 -7.00 22.01
CA GLU A 227 7.34 -7.24 21.09
C GLU A 227 7.49 -6.13 20.04
N HIS A 228 6.42 -5.37 19.77
CA HIS A 228 6.45 -4.22 18.87
C HIS A 228 6.95 -4.51 17.43
N GLU A 229 6.89 -5.76 16.98
CA GLU A 229 7.49 -6.15 15.69
C GLU A 229 6.56 -5.97 14.50
N TRP A 230 5.24 -6.04 14.71
CA TRP A 230 4.28 -6.19 13.62
C TRP A 230 3.04 -5.30 13.77
N GLY A 231 2.43 -4.98 12.63
CA GLY A 231 1.14 -4.32 12.51
C GLY A 231 1.05 -3.05 13.35
N GLN A 232 -0.08 -2.89 14.04
CA GLN A 232 -0.33 -1.67 14.83
C GLN A 232 0.61 -1.52 16.04
N SER A 233 1.23 -2.61 16.54
CA SER A 233 2.17 -2.49 17.66
C SER A 233 3.52 -1.89 17.23
N ALA A 234 4.03 -2.32 16.07
CA ALA A 234 5.21 -1.69 15.45
C ALA A 234 4.97 -0.22 15.12
N LEU A 235 3.80 0.09 14.55
CA LEU A 235 3.40 1.47 14.29
C LEU A 235 3.41 2.31 15.57
N ARG A 236 2.74 1.84 16.63
CA ARG A 236 2.71 2.55 17.92
C ARG A 236 4.12 2.80 18.44
N HIS A 237 4.99 1.80 18.39
CA HIS A 237 6.37 1.93 18.85
C HIS A 237 7.13 3.03 18.11
N HIS A 238 7.06 3.04 16.78
CA HIS A 238 7.79 3.99 15.93
C HIS A 238 7.20 5.40 15.89
N LEU A 239 5.97 5.59 16.37
CA LEU A 239 5.34 6.90 16.48
C LEU A 239 5.53 7.56 17.86
N LYS A 240 6.14 6.87 18.84
CA LYS A 240 6.34 7.42 20.20
C LYS A 240 7.23 8.65 20.25
N ASP A 241 8.12 8.84 19.30
CA ASP A 241 9.03 9.98 19.23
C ASP A 241 8.63 11.01 18.17
N VAL A 242 7.47 10.81 17.53
CA VAL A 242 6.98 11.72 16.51
C VAL A 242 6.36 12.97 17.16
N PRO A 243 6.64 14.19 16.68
CA PRO A 243 6.15 15.42 17.28
C PRO A 243 4.62 15.51 17.36
N HIS A 244 4.14 15.99 18.51
CA HIS A 244 2.74 16.32 18.71
C HIS A 244 2.39 17.60 17.95
N LEU A 245 1.37 17.52 17.08
CA LEU A 245 0.80 18.69 16.42
C LEU A 245 -0.51 19.10 17.11
N LYS A 246 -0.61 20.36 17.52
CA LYS A 246 -1.85 20.95 18.06
C LYS A 246 -2.95 20.92 16.99
N ASN A 247 -4.19 20.72 17.41
CA ASN A 247 -5.37 20.69 16.52
C ASN A 247 -5.23 19.75 15.31
N SER A 248 -4.46 18.67 15.45
CA SER A 248 -4.19 17.74 14.36
C SER A 248 -5.22 16.63 14.25
N LYS A 249 -5.35 16.10 13.03
CA LYS A 249 -6.26 15.02 12.66
C LYS A 249 -5.48 13.86 12.05
N VAL A 250 -5.87 12.64 12.40
CA VAL A 250 -5.36 11.43 11.75
C VAL A 250 -6.13 11.21 10.46
N LEU A 251 -5.42 11.13 9.35
CA LEU A 251 -5.97 10.84 8.05
C LEU A 251 -5.62 9.42 7.62
N CYS A 252 -6.65 8.64 7.32
CA CYS A 252 -6.58 7.29 6.81
C CYS A 252 -7.10 7.28 5.36
N GLN A 253 -6.22 7.09 4.39
CA GLN A 253 -6.59 6.85 3.00
C GLN A 253 -6.29 5.38 2.66
N PHE A 254 -7.28 4.68 2.13
CA PHE A 254 -7.14 3.28 1.73
C PHE A 254 -8.09 2.91 0.59
N SER A 255 -8.01 1.68 0.07
CA SER A 255 -8.79 1.26 -1.10
C SER A 255 -9.66 0.01 -0.86
N SER A 256 -9.78 -0.50 0.36
CA SER A 256 -10.67 -1.62 0.67
C SER A 256 -11.38 -1.40 1.99
N PHE A 257 -12.71 -1.47 1.98
CA PHE A 257 -13.54 -1.28 3.17
C PHE A 257 -14.15 -2.62 3.62
N GLY A 258 -13.42 -3.29 4.51
CA GLY A 258 -13.90 -4.50 5.18
C GLY A 258 -14.90 -4.21 6.29
N GLY A 259 -15.61 -5.25 6.74
CA GLY A 259 -16.43 -5.18 7.95
C GLY A 259 -15.53 -5.04 9.18
N THR A 260 -15.26 -3.81 9.59
CA THR A 260 -14.41 -3.51 10.74
C THR A 260 -15.27 -3.03 11.91
N PRO A 261 -15.42 -3.83 12.99
CA PRO A 261 -16.13 -3.40 14.19
C PRO A 261 -15.59 -2.08 14.74
N GLN A 262 -16.49 -1.21 15.22
CA GLN A 262 -16.17 0.12 15.75
C GLN A 262 -15.00 0.13 16.74
N LYS A 263 -14.98 -0.85 17.67
CA LYS A 263 -13.89 -1.02 18.63
C LYS A 263 -12.51 -1.09 17.98
N HIS A 264 -12.40 -1.74 16.82
CA HIS A 264 -11.15 -1.84 16.10
C HIS A 264 -10.79 -0.56 15.35
N VAL A 265 -11.79 0.17 14.84
CA VAL A 265 -11.56 1.52 14.29
C VAL A 265 -10.95 2.42 15.35
N GLU A 266 -11.49 2.40 16.56
CA GLU A 266 -10.97 3.17 17.70
C GLU A 266 -9.54 2.73 18.07
N GLU A 267 -9.30 1.43 18.19
CA GLU A 267 -7.99 0.84 18.50
C GLU A 267 -6.91 1.23 17.47
N LEU A 268 -7.22 1.19 16.18
CA LEU A 268 -6.28 1.62 15.13
C LEU A 268 -6.10 3.13 15.10
N THR A 269 -7.19 3.89 15.26
CA THR A 269 -7.11 5.36 15.30
C THR A 269 -6.20 5.82 16.45
N GLU A 270 -6.25 5.14 17.58
CA GLU A 270 -5.34 5.34 18.72
C GLU A 270 -3.91 4.86 18.42
N ALA A 271 -3.70 3.89 17.55
CA ALA A 271 -2.35 3.53 17.09
C ALA A 271 -1.72 4.67 16.27
N PHE A 272 -2.43 5.15 15.25
CA PHE A 272 -2.09 6.37 14.46
C PHE A 272 -2.10 7.66 15.33
N SER A 273 -2.75 7.55 16.48
CA SER A 273 -2.79 8.36 17.70
C SER A 273 -1.48 8.81 18.32
N THR A 274 -0.48 7.94 18.20
CA THR A 274 0.70 7.99 19.07
C THR A 274 1.63 9.13 18.69
N THR A 275 2.17 9.83 19.70
CA THR A 275 3.12 10.94 19.56
C THR A 275 4.06 10.99 20.77
N SER A 276 5.04 11.91 20.74
CA SER A 276 5.94 12.23 21.85
C SER A 276 5.24 12.76 23.11
N ASP A 277 4.02 13.31 22.98
CA ASP A 277 3.21 13.71 24.12
C ASP A 277 2.12 12.66 24.42
N PRO A 278 2.31 11.80 25.45
CA PRO A 278 1.32 10.79 25.80
C PRO A 278 0.02 11.38 26.35
N THR A 279 0.04 12.60 26.91
CA THR A 279 -1.18 13.24 27.45
C THR A 279 -2.14 13.67 26.33
N SER A 280 -1.61 13.88 25.14
CA SER A 280 -2.37 14.21 23.93
C SER A 280 -3.07 13.01 23.26
N THR A 281 -2.82 11.78 23.74
CA THR A 281 -3.36 10.54 23.15
C THR A 281 -4.64 10.05 23.83
N SER A 282 -5.30 10.88 24.64
CA SER A 282 -6.48 10.45 25.39
C SER A 282 -7.60 9.94 24.45
N PRO A 283 -8.29 8.83 24.79
CA PRO A 283 -9.29 8.23 23.91
C PRO A 283 -10.44 9.16 23.51
N SER A 284 -10.75 10.20 24.32
CA SER A 284 -11.77 11.20 24.00
C SER A 284 -11.32 12.19 22.93
N ILE A 285 -10.06 12.63 22.94
CA ILE A 285 -9.46 13.53 21.93
C ILE A 285 -9.27 12.79 20.59
N VAL A 286 -8.91 11.51 20.64
CA VAL A 286 -8.68 10.66 19.47
C VAL A 286 -9.99 10.32 18.74
N LYS A 287 -11.12 10.22 19.46
CA LYS A 287 -12.43 9.82 18.90
C LYS A 287 -13.08 10.85 17.99
N SER A 288 -12.73 12.13 18.08
CA SER A 288 -13.32 13.20 17.27
C SER A 288 -12.49 13.58 16.04
N ASN A 289 -11.23 13.13 15.94
CA ASN A 289 -10.23 13.73 15.04
C ASN A 289 -9.70 12.75 13.97
N SER A 290 -10.48 11.74 13.59
CA SER A 290 -10.11 10.84 12.48
C SER A 290 -10.84 11.15 11.18
N ILE A 291 -10.09 11.09 10.09
CA ILE A 291 -10.53 11.32 8.72
C ILE A 291 -10.33 10.02 7.94
N ILE A 292 -11.36 9.62 7.20
CA ILE A 292 -11.32 8.53 6.23
C ILE A 292 -11.50 9.15 4.85
N VAL A 293 -10.45 9.08 4.02
CA VAL A 293 -10.55 9.47 2.61
C VAL A 293 -11.03 8.27 1.81
N TRP A 294 -12.26 8.34 1.31
CA TRP A 294 -12.91 7.28 0.55
C TRP A 294 -13.57 7.88 -0.70
N PRO A 295 -13.40 7.30 -1.90
CA PRO A 295 -14.02 7.83 -3.11
C PRO A 295 -15.55 7.69 -3.08
N SER A 296 -16.24 8.73 -3.53
CA SER A 296 -17.68 8.66 -3.74
C SER A 296 -18.02 7.84 -4.99
N LEU A 297 -19.29 7.46 -5.13
CA LEU A 297 -19.84 6.90 -6.36
C LEU A 297 -19.53 7.81 -7.54
N GLN A 298 -19.71 9.12 -7.39
CA GLN A 298 -19.38 10.09 -8.42
C GLN A 298 -17.88 10.09 -8.75
N ASN A 299 -16.98 10.05 -7.75
CA ASN A 299 -15.53 9.93 -8.00
C ASN A 299 -15.20 8.71 -8.87
N VAL A 300 -15.85 7.56 -8.62
CA VAL A 300 -15.62 6.34 -9.40
C VAL A 300 -16.25 6.44 -10.79
N LEU A 301 -17.49 6.92 -10.91
CA LEU A 301 -18.19 7.02 -12.20
C LEU A 301 -17.46 7.92 -13.20
N VAL A 302 -16.88 9.02 -12.73
CA VAL A 302 -16.13 9.98 -13.57
C VAL A 302 -14.64 9.68 -13.67
N SER A 303 -14.15 8.64 -12.99
CA SER A 303 -12.75 8.23 -13.10
C SER A 303 -12.41 7.74 -14.51
N TYR A 304 -11.12 7.71 -14.86
CA TYR A 304 -10.64 7.38 -16.21
C TYR A 304 -11.24 6.08 -16.79
N ASP A 305 -11.46 5.06 -15.96
CA ASP A 305 -12.08 3.80 -16.38
C ASP A 305 -13.46 3.54 -15.72
N GLY A 306 -14.04 4.56 -15.09
CA GLY A 306 -15.36 4.51 -14.48
C GLY A 306 -15.51 3.38 -13.46
N VAL A 307 -16.60 2.62 -13.58
CA VAL A 307 -16.91 1.45 -12.74
C VAL A 307 -15.78 0.40 -12.73
N ARG A 308 -14.95 0.30 -13.78
CA ARG A 308 -13.82 -0.63 -13.79
C ARG A 308 -12.76 -0.27 -12.76
N SER A 309 -12.45 1.03 -12.58
CA SER A 309 -11.58 1.49 -11.51
C SER A 309 -12.13 1.14 -10.12
N GLY A 310 -13.47 1.12 -9.98
CA GLY A 310 -14.15 0.71 -8.75
C GLY A 310 -13.91 -0.76 -8.34
N GLY A 311 -13.50 -1.62 -9.28
CA GLY A 311 -13.10 -3.01 -8.98
C GLY A 311 -11.84 -3.09 -8.10
N ALA A 312 -10.96 -2.10 -8.17
CA ALA A 312 -9.78 -1.97 -7.31
C ALA A 312 -10.09 -1.30 -5.96
N ILE A 313 -11.36 -0.91 -5.75
CA ILE A 313 -11.84 -0.26 -4.52
C ILE A 313 -12.96 -1.10 -3.89
N PRO A 314 -12.68 -2.34 -3.43
CA PRO A 314 -13.73 -3.22 -2.93
C PRO A 314 -14.30 -2.75 -1.59
N ALA A 315 -15.62 -2.58 -1.55
CA ALA A 315 -16.42 -2.39 -0.36
C ALA A 315 -17.81 -2.99 -0.59
N GLN A 316 -18.28 -3.80 0.36
CA GLN A 316 -19.65 -4.31 0.31
C GLN A 316 -20.60 -3.28 0.91
N LEU A 317 -21.78 -3.14 0.30
CA LEU A 317 -22.86 -2.27 0.75
C LEU A 317 -23.08 -2.36 2.25
N LYS A 318 -23.25 -3.59 2.76
CA LYS A 318 -23.48 -3.88 4.18
C LYS A 318 -22.39 -3.37 5.14
N ASN A 319 -21.19 -3.04 4.64
CA ASN A 319 -20.10 -2.53 5.49
C ASN A 319 -20.20 -1.02 5.69
N VAL A 320 -20.75 -0.29 4.71
CA VAL A 320 -20.77 1.18 4.69
C VAL A 320 -22.17 1.74 4.87
N LEU A 321 -23.17 1.04 4.34
CA LEU A 321 -24.57 1.43 4.29
C LEU A 321 -25.45 0.40 5.01
N THR A 322 -26.62 0.84 5.42
CA THR A 322 -27.75 0.01 5.87
C THR A 322 -28.88 0.16 4.85
N GLU A 323 -29.65 -0.90 4.60
CA GLU A 323 -30.84 -0.80 3.74
C GLU A 323 -31.90 0.12 4.38
N GLY A 324 -32.51 0.97 3.56
CA GLY A 324 -33.66 1.78 3.95
C GLY A 324 -34.98 1.00 3.84
N GLY A 325 -36.08 1.68 4.15
CA GLY A 325 -37.42 1.08 4.04
C GLY A 325 -37.93 0.92 2.60
N GLU A 326 -37.27 1.54 1.62
CA GLU A 326 -37.65 1.54 0.21
C GLU A 326 -36.58 0.92 -0.68
N LYS A 327 -36.97 0.45 -1.87
CA LYS A 327 -36.04 -0.13 -2.85
C LYS A 327 -35.01 0.91 -3.30
N ASN A 328 -33.73 0.53 -3.30
CA ASN A 328 -32.59 1.41 -3.61
C ASN A 328 -32.43 2.62 -2.66
N SER A 329 -33.10 2.60 -1.51
CA SER A 329 -32.89 3.54 -0.42
C SER A 329 -31.92 2.95 0.59
N TYR A 330 -30.96 3.76 1.03
CA TYR A 330 -29.92 3.35 1.96
C TYR A 330 -29.67 4.45 2.99
N ILE A 331 -29.17 4.05 4.16
CA ILE A 331 -28.77 4.96 5.23
C ILE A 331 -27.27 4.81 5.45
N LEU A 332 -26.54 5.92 5.44
CA LEU A 332 -25.11 5.90 5.75
C LEU A 332 -24.90 5.57 7.22
N LYS A 333 -24.02 4.61 7.51
CA LYS A 333 -23.72 4.23 8.90
C LYS A 333 -23.10 5.39 9.66
N GLU A 334 -23.72 5.76 10.78
CA GLU A 334 -23.30 6.86 11.65
C GLU A 334 -21.84 6.74 12.10
N SER A 335 -21.40 5.50 12.38
CA SER A 335 -20.02 5.19 12.77
C SER A 335 -18.96 5.61 11.75
N ILE A 336 -19.34 5.82 10.50
CA ILE A 336 -18.43 6.17 9.40
C ILE A 336 -18.75 7.58 8.85
N ALA A 337 -20.03 7.97 8.83
CA ALA A 337 -20.52 9.22 8.24
C ALA A 337 -19.70 10.46 8.62
N LYS A 338 -19.42 10.64 9.92
CA LYS A 338 -18.69 11.80 10.43
C LYS A 338 -17.20 11.86 10.02
N HIS A 339 -16.65 10.74 9.56
CA HIS A 339 -15.24 10.61 9.21
C HIS A 339 -14.98 10.70 7.70
N LEU A 340 -16.00 10.59 6.85
CA LEU A 340 -15.81 10.48 5.41
C LEU A 340 -15.45 11.80 4.74
N HIS A 341 -14.41 11.73 3.92
CA HIS A 341 -13.89 12.82 3.10
C HIS A 341 -13.63 12.33 1.67
N LEU A 342 -13.90 13.19 0.69
CA LEU A 342 -13.83 12.87 -0.73
C LEU A 342 -12.40 12.61 -1.19
N TRP A 343 -12.26 11.70 -2.16
CA TRP A 343 -11.03 11.59 -2.93
C TRP A 343 -10.86 12.80 -3.84
N ARG A 344 -9.78 13.55 -3.64
CA ARG A 344 -9.32 14.64 -4.51
C ARG A 344 -7.80 14.65 -4.54
N SER A 345 -7.22 14.91 -5.70
CA SER A 345 -5.78 15.09 -5.82
C SER A 345 -5.29 16.31 -5.04
N GLY A 346 -4.05 16.23 -4.55
CA GLY A 346 -3.37 17.29 -3.83
C GLY A 346 -2.34 17.98 -4.72
N GLY A 347 -2.11 19.26 -4.49
CA GLY A 347 -1.24 20.09 -5.34
C GLY A 347 -1.64 20.00 -6.82
N ASP A 348 -0.64 20.07 -7.71
CA ASP A 348 -0.83 20.01 -9.16
C ASP A 348 -0.88 18.57 -9.71
N SER A 349 -1.08 17.55 -8.85
CA SER A 349 -0.97 16.15 -9.28
C SER A 349 -2.05 15.67 -10.24
N ASP A 350 -3.08 16.49 -10.54
CA ASP A 350 -4.22 16.26 -11.45
C ASP A 350 -4.70 14.79 -11.52
N ARG A 351 -4.82 14.18 -10.35
CA ARG A 351 -5.17 12.76 -10.15
C ARG A 351 -6.56 12.56 -9.57
N THR A 352 -7.39 13.61 -9.53
CA THR A 352 -8.76 13.50 -9.03
C THR A 352 -9.57 12.45 -9.81
N LEU A 353 -9.31 12.31 -11.11
CA LEU A 353 -9.95 11.29 -11.97
C LEU A 353 -9.25 9.92 -11.95
N ALA A 354 -8.09 9.79 -11.29
CA ALA A 354 -7.40 8.52 -11.11
C ALA A 354 -7.79 7.91 -9.75
N ALA A 355 -8.67 6.90 -9.77
CA ALA A 355 -9.21 6.32 -8.56
C ALA A 355 -8.09 5.76 -7.64
N PRO A 356 -8.23 5.85 -6.31
CA PRO A 356 -7.15 5.51 -5.40
C PRO A 356 -6.98 4.00 -5.21
N HIS A 357 -5.80 3.48 -5.55
CA HIS A 357 -5.32 2.17 -5.11
C HIS A 357 -4.13 2.27 -4.13
N ILE A 358 -3.59 3.47 -3.94
CA ILE A 358 -2.70 3.82 -2.84
C ILE A 358 -3.37 3.59 -1.47
N LYS A 359 -2.55 3.30 -0.45
CA LYS A 359 -2.94 3.37 0.96
C LYS A 359 -1.89 4.20 1.69
N SER A 360 -2.35 5.25 2.36
CA SER A 360 -1.47 6.10 3.14
C SER A 360 -2.13 6.64 4.39
N PHE A 361 -1.31 6.87 5.39
CA PHE A 361 -1.72 7.29 6.72
C PHE A 361 -0.82 8.42 7.17
N THR A 362 -1.39 9.45 7.77
CA THR A 362 -0.65 10.61 8.25
C THR A 362 -1.41 11.28 9.38
N ARG A 363 -0.75 12.15 10.11
CA ARG A 363 -1.37 13.12 11.02
C ARG A 363 -1.02 14.50 10.53
N PHE A 364 -2.03 15.34 10.31
CA PHE A 364 -1.85 16.69 9.79
C PHE A 364 -2.54 17.74 10.67
N SER A 365 -1.99 18.95 10.72
CA SER A 365 -2.66 20.15 11.26
C SER A 365 -3.28 20.98 10.13
N GLU A 366 -4.23 21.84 10.47
CA GLU A 366 -4.86 22.76 9.49
C GLU A 366 -3.86 23.75 8.90
N ASP A 367 -2.74 23.98 9.58
CA ASP A 367 -1.61 24.81 9.14
C ASP A 367 -0.72 24.13 8.07
N GLY A 368 -1.09 22.92 7.62
CA GLY A 368 -0.37 22.20 6.57
C GLY A 368 0.94 21.56 7.05
N GLN A 369 1.02 21.21 8.34
CA GLN A 369 2.12 20.42 8.90
C GLN A 369 1.72 18.95 9.02
N LEU A 370 2.69 18.03 8.88
CA LEU A 370 2.51 16.60 9.13
C LEU A 370 3.50 16.09 10.15
N SER A 371 3.02 15.28 11.08
CA SER A 371 3.86 14.58 12.06
C SER A 371 4.64 13.42 11.41
N TYR A 372 4.01 12.70 10.49
CA TYR A 372 4.59 11.55 9.79
C TYR A 372 3.85 11.30 8.48
N PHE A 373 4.42 10.50 7.57
CA PHE A 373 3.72 9.95 6.43
C PHE A 373 4.02 8.46 6.31
N LEU A 374 2.99 7.63 6.17
CA LEU A 374 3.12 6.19 5.95
C LEU A 374 2.54 5.85 4.58
N LEU A 375 3.36 5.23 3.74
CA LEU A 375 2.93 4.58 2.50
C LEU A 375 2.94 3.07 2.70
N ALA A 376 1.84 2.38 2.47
CA ALA A 376 1.75 0.96 2.80
C ALA A 376 0.84 0.17 1.85
N SER A 377 0.94 -1.16 1.92
CA SER A 377 -0.08 -2.04 1.33
C SER A 377 -1.31 -2.21 2.23
N HIS A 378 -1.20 -1.90 3.53
CA HIS A 378 -2.26 -2.09 4.52
C HIS A 378 -3.52 -1.30 4.19
N ASN A 379 -4.64 -2.00 3.98
CA ASN A 379 -5.96 -1.37 4.12
C ASN A 379 -6.33 -1.25 5.61
N PHE A 380 -7.29 -0.37 5.93
CA PHE A 380 -7.74 -0.15 7.30
C PHE A 380 -8.62 -1.33 7.81
N SER A 381 -7.95 -2.43 8.19
CA SER A 381 -8.61 -3.68 8.57
C SER A 381 -7.83 -4.45 9.64
N LYS A 382 -8.54 -5.33 10.36
CA LYS A 382 -7.98 -6.27 11.34
C LYS A 382 -6.98 -7.25 10.72
N SER A 383 -7.28 -7.73 9.52
CA SER A 383 -6.42 -8.69 8.83
C SER A 383 -5.05 -8.09 8.52
N ALA A 384 -5.01 -6.82 8.14
CA ALA A 384 -3.80 -6.08 7.81
C ALA A 384 -3.06 -5.56 9.05
N TRP A 385 -3.75 -4.89 9.99
CA TRP A 385 -3.10 -4.22 11.12
C TRP A 385 -3.03 -5.05 12.40
N GLY A 386 -3.77 -6.15 12.46
CA GLY A 386 -3.93 -7.01 13.62
C GLY A 386 -4.94 -6.48 14.63
N GLN A 387 -5.52 -7.37 15.43
CA GLN A 387 -6.43 -7.04 16.52
C GLN A 387 -5.80 -7.38 17.87
N ILE A 388 -5.87 -6.44 18.82
CA ILE A 388 -5.44 -6.69 20.20
C ILE A 388 -6.47 -7.57 20.92
N GLN A 389 -6.01 -8.65 21.53
CA GLN A 389 -6.77 -9.69 22.21
C GLN A 389 -6.16 -10.00 23.58
N LEU A 390 -6.79 -10.93 24.32
CA LEU A 390 -6.30 -11.43 25.62
C LEU A 390 -5.91 -10.31 26.60
N LYS A 391 -6.82 -9.35 26.80
CA LYS A 391 -6.63 -8.18 27.69
C LYS A 391 -5.37 -7.37 27.38
N GLY A 392 -5.08 -7.14 26.10
CA GLY A 392 -3.95 -6.31 25.68
C GLY A 392 -2.67 -7.06 25.36
N LYS A 393 -2.59 -8.36 25.69
CA LYS A 393 -1.33 -9.12 25.67
C LYS A 393 -1.01 -9.80 24.34
N GLN A 394 -1.98 -9.93 23.45
CA GLN A 394 -1.78 -10.64 22.18
C GLN A 394 -2.27 -9.81 21.01
N LEU A 395 -1.45 -9.66 19.98
CA LEU A 395 -1.82 -9.13 18.68
C LEU A 395 -2.02 -10.29 17.70
N SER A 396 -3.19 -10.36 17.06
CA SER A 396 -3.49 -11.38 16.05
C SER A 396 -3.78 -10.74 14.70
N MET A 397 -3.09 -11.15 13.64
CA MET A 397 -3.33 -10.66 12.27
C MET A 397 -3.27 -11.80 11.26
N ASP A 398 -3.81 -11.56 10.07
CA ASP A 398 -4.08 -12.61 9.09
C ASP A 398 -3.34 -12.41 7.77
N SER A 399 -2.90 -11.20 7.43
CA SER A 399 -2.26 -10.90 6.15
C SER A 399 -0.81 -10.48 6.28
N TYR A 400 -0.02 -10.78 5.24
CA TYR A 400 1.25 -10.13 5.02
C TYR A 400 1.01 -8.76 4.42
N GLU A 401 1.61 -7.74 5.02
CA GLU A 401 1.58 -6.37 4.52
C GLU A 401 2.95 -5.73 4.71
N LEU A 402 3.30 -4.76 3.87
CA LEU A 402 4.57 -4.06 3.96
C LEU A 402 4.39 -2.58 3.58
N GLY A 403 5.01 -1.71 4.36
CA GLY A 403 4.98 -0.27 4.16
C GLY A 403 6.23 0.41 4.69
N VAL A 404 6.32 1.71 4.40
CA VAL A 404 7.42 2.59 4.81
C VAL A 404 6.87 3.82 5.53
N LEU A 405 7.34 4.01 6.75
CA LEU A 405 7.05 5.17 7.58
C LEU A 405 8.17 6.21 7.44
N PHE A 406 7.78 7.42 7.09
CA PHE A 406 8.63 8.60 7.09
C PHE A 406 8.29 9.44 8.31
N LYS A 407 9.32 9.79 9.09
CA LYS A 407 9.23 10.76 10.19
C LYS A 407 10.31 11.83 10.05
N PRO A 408 10.09 13.05 10.56
CA PRO A 408 11.01 14.17 10.42
C PRO A 408 12.44 13.83 10.90
N SER A 409 12.57 13.16 12.04
CA SER A 409 13.87 12.76 12.63
C SER A 409 14.75 11.84 11.77
N LEU A 410 14.24 11.29 10.65
CA LEU A 410 15.06 10.55 9.67
C LEU A 410 15.83 11.46 8.71
N PHE A 411 15.59 12.77 8.75
CA PHE A 411 16.11 13.75 7.79
C PHE A 411 16.92 14.88 8.41
N PHE A 412 17.07 14.90 9.74
CA PHE A 412 17.95 15.81 10.46
C PHE A 412 19.26 15.11 10.81
N GLU A 413 20.38 15.80 10.61
CA GLU A 413 21.70 15.33 11.04
C GLU A 413 21.97 15.84 12.46
N SER A 414 22.60 15.01 13.30
CA SER A 414 22.88 15.32 14.71
C SER A 414 23.84 16.49 14.95
N ASP A 415 24.41 17.06 13.89
CA ASP A 415 25.52 18.02 13.94
C ASP A 415 25.05 19.48 13.84
N ASP A 416 23.73 19.73 13.67
CA ASP A 416 23.16 21.08 13.77
C ASP A 416 23.04 21.45 15.27
N GLU A 417 24.16 21.89 15.88
CA GLU A 417 24.29 22.41 17.27
C GLU A 417 23.45 23.69 17.56
N THR A 418 22.47 24.04 16.72
CA THR A 418 21.52 25.11 17.01
C THR A 418 20.33 24.52 17.74
N GLY A 419 20.45 24.44 19.07
CA GLY A 419 19.45 23.89 20.00
C GLY A 419 18.14 24.67 20.12
N GLU A 420 17.53 25.09 19.02
CA GLU A 420 16.24 25.79 19.00
C GLU A 420 15.47 25.44 17.71
N ASP A 421 14.75 24.31 17.68
CA ASP A 421 13.48 24.22 16.94
C ASP A 421 12.66 23.03 17.44
N GLU A 422 11.83 23.29 18.46
CA GLU A 422 11.02 22.30 19.18
C GLU A 422 9.86 21.69 18.37
N ASN A 423 9.81 21.78 17.03
CA ASN A 423 8.72 21.20 16.22
C ASN A 423 9.17 20.84 14.78
N GLU A 424 10.13 19.94 14.67
CA GLU A 424 10.53 19.33 13.40
C GLU A 424 9.38 18.52 12.79
N CYS A 425 8.57 19.13 11.93
CA CYS A 425 7.46 18.48 11.22
C CYS A 425 7.66 18.58 9.70
N PHE A 426 6.96 17.73 8.93
CA PHE A 426 6.88 17.95 7.50
C PHE A 426 5.92 19.09 7.19
N SER A 427 6.11 19.78 6.07
CA SER A 427 5.13 20.71 5.49
C SER A 427 4.57 20.17 4.18
N CYS A 428 3.27 20.40 3.96
CA CYS A 428 2.53 20.08 2.75
C CYS A 428 1.80 21.30 2.14
N THR A 429 2.19 22.53 2.52
CA THR A 429 1.44 23.74 2.15
C THR A 429 1.43 24.04 0.64
N PRO A 430 0.31 24.58 0.09
CA PRO A 430 0.10 24.76 -1.35
C PRO A 430 0.90 25.90 -2.00
N THR A 431 1.53 26.78 -1.21
CA THR A 431 2.26 27.96 -1.72
C THR A 431 3.57 27.62 -2.42
N HIS A 432 3.92 26.33 -2.57
CA HIS A 432 5.12 25.92 -3.29
C HIS A 432 4.81 25.11 -4.57
N PRO A 433 5.05 25.67 -5.78
CA PRO A 433 4.52 25.16 -7.04
C PRO A 433 5.35 24.03 -7.68
N LYS A 434 5.91 23.08 -6.90
CA LYS A 434 6.80 22.04 -7.48
C LYS A 434 6.68 20.63 -6.91
N LEU A 435 5.81 20.36 -5.94
CA LEU A 435 5.52 18.98 -5.52
C LEU A 435 4.50 18.36 -6.48
N GLY A 436 5.01 17.76 -7.56
CA GLY A 436 4.19 16.99 -8.50
C GLY A 436 4.41 17.31 -9.98
N LEU A 437 5.22 18.33 -10.31
CA LEU A 437 5.24 18.86 -11.68
C LEU A 437 5.80 17.89 -12.72
N PHE A 438 6.63 16.92 -12.35
CA PHE A 438 7.00 15.80 -13.21
C PHE A 438 7.30 14.57 -12.35
N GLY A 439 7.03 13.37 -12.88
CA GLY A 439 7.25 12.09 -12.19
C GLY A 439 8.60 12.01 -11.47
N PHE A 440 8.60 11.32 -10.33
CA PHE A 440 9.70 11.14 -9.37
C PHE A 440 9.98 12.35 -8.46
N VAL A 441 9.44 12.30 -7.24
CA VAL A 441 9.95 13.12 -6.12
C VAL A 441 11.24 12.48 -5.62
N ASN A 442 12.38 13.14 -5.84
CA ASN A 442 13.66 12.68 -5.33
C ASN A 442 13.75 12.99 -3.82
N THR A 443 13.66 11.96 -2.98
CA THR A 443 13.75 12.08 -1.51
C THR A 443 15.11 12.59 -1.01
N LYS A 444 16.15 12.65 -1.87
CA LYS A 444 17.43 13.31 -1.50
C LYS A 444 17.30 14.82 -1.30
N LYS A 445 16.21 15.45 -1.72
CA LYS A 445 15.93 16.87 -1.49
C LYS A 445 14.53 17.07 -0.90
N LEU A 446 14.26 16.42 0.24
CA LEU A 446 13.09 16.76 1.06
C LEU A 446 13.32 18.08 1.83
N ARG A 447 14.57 18.50 2.02
CA ARG A 447 14.93 19.80 2.61
C ARG A 447 14.92 20.89 1.55
N TYR A 448 14.20 21.99 1.79
CA TYR A 448 14.18 23.16 0.91
C TYR A 448 15.57 23.84 0.85
N PRO A 449 16.24 23.91 -0.32
CA PRO A 449 17.63 24.34 -0.40
C PRO A 449 17.79 25.87 -0.46
N LYS A 450 18.84 26.37 0.18
CA LYS A 450 19.28 27.79 0.24
C LYS A 450 19.31 28.52 -1.11
N ALA A 451 19.63 27.81 -2.20
CA ALA A 451 19.68 28.39 -3.56
C ALA A 451 18.30 28.69 -4.17
N ALA A 452 17.22 28.02 -3.71
CA ALA A 452 15.87 28.27 -4.21
C ALA A 452 15.31 29.62 -3.71
N VAL A 453 15.75 30.07 -2.53
CA VAL A 453 15.40 31.37 -1.93
C VAL A 453 15.85 32.54 -2.81
N LYS A 454 16.99 32.42 -3.50
CA LYS A 454 17.51 33.47 -4.39
C LYS A 454 16.70 33.69 -5.68
N LEU A 455 15.88 32.73 -6.10
CA LEU A 455 15.09 32.83 -7.34
C LEU A 455 13.70 33.47 -7.12
N VAL A 456 13.29 33.69 -5.86
CA VAL A 456 11.96 34.22 -5.50
C VAL A 456 12.07 35.69 -5.03
N SER A 457 13.20 36.35 -5.27
CA SER A 457 13.43 37.73 -4.81
C SER A 457 12.73 38.81 -5.64
N ASP A 458 11.80 38.45 -6.53
CA ASP A 458 10.87 39.42 -7.10
C ASP A 458 9.74 39.67 -6.11
N ALA A 459 9.81 40.84 -5.49
CA ALA A 459 9.00 41.30 -4.38
C ALA A 459 7.50 41.36 -4.73
N SER A 460 6.70 40.44 -4.15
CA SER A 460 5.31 40.67 -3.69
C SER A 460 4.59 39.41 -3.16
N VAL A 461 5.24 38.24 -3.02
CA VAL A 461 4.54 37.03 -2.55
C VAL A 461 4.72 36.85 -1.03
N SER A 462 3.69 37.21 -0.26
CA SER A 462 3.55 36.74 1.12
C SER A 462 3.46 35.20 1.13
N GLY A 463 4.51 34.48 1.55
CA GLY A 463 4.48 33.01 1.64
C GLY A 463 5.74 32.24 1.25
N ALA A 464 6.95 32.82 1.38
CA ALA A 464 8.18 32.08 1.13
C ALA A 464 8.38 30.94 2.16
N CYS A 465 8.70 29.73 1.68
CA CYS A 465 8.96 28.56 2.52
C CYS A 465 10.30 28.73 3.27
N PRO A 466 10.35 28.65 4.61
CA PRO A 466 11.59 28.81 5.38
C PRO A 466 12.67 27.82 4.92
N GLU A 467 13.93 28.27 4.94
CA GLU A 467 15.09 27.40 4.71
C GLU A 467 15.03 26.20 5.67
N GLY A 468 15.37 25.01 5.19
CA GLY A 468 15.41 23.83 6.04
C GLY A 468 14.06 23.11 6.21
N THR A 469 12.95 23.67 5.72
CA THR A 469 11.64 23.00 5.76
C THR A 469 11.71 21.63 5.08
N LEU A 470 11.22 20.61 5.78
CA LEU A 470 11.04 19.26 5.23
C LEU A 470 9.70 19.16 4.51
N LEU A 471 9.73 18.95 3.20
CA LEU A 471 8.53 18.83 2.38
C LEU A 471 8.05 17.37 2.30
N CYS A 472 6.74 17.13 2.37
CA CYS A 472 6.15 15.82 2.12
C CYS A 472 5.18 15.88 0.92
N PRO A 473 5.41 15.10 -0.16
CA PRO A 473 4.55 15.10 -1.35
C PRO A 473 3.26 14.29 -1.12
N VAL A 474 2.31 14.84 -0.38
CA VAL A 474 1.00 14.20 -0.17
C VAL A 474 0.22 14.18 -1.49
N PRO A 475 -0.23 13.02 -2.00
CA PRO A 475 -0.80 12.91 -3.35
C PRO A 475 -2.28 13.31 -3.45
N TYR A 476 -2.89 13.73 -2.34
CA TYR A 476 -4.30 14.14 -2.24
C TYR A 476 -4.45 15.43 -1.43
N ALA A 477 -5.59 16.10 -1.59
CA ALA A 477 -5.85 17.41 -0.99
C ALA A 477 -5.78 17.37 0.55
N LEU A 478 -5.14 18.39 1.13
CA LEU A 478 -5.07 18.65 2.56
C LEU A 478 -5.43 20.14 2.83
N PRO A 479 -6.39 20.44 3.73
CA PRO A 479 -7.34 19.48 4.33
C PRO A 479 -8.23 18.83 3.25
N PRO A 480 -8.61 17.55 3.39
CA PRO A 480 -9.50 16.93 2.42
C PRO A 480 -10.92 17.48 2.58
N GLN A 481 -11.71 17.46 1.50
CA GLN A 481 -13.10 17.91 1.56
C GLN A 481 -13.97 16.86 2.26
N LYS A 482 -14.71 17.25 3.30
CA LYS A 482 -15.71 16.41 3.97
C LYS A 482 -16.84 16.04 3.00
N TYR A 483 -17.40 14.84 3.13
CA TYR A 483 -18.65 14.47 2.44
C TYR A 483 -19.74 15.47 2.83
N VAL A 484 -20.63 15.78 1.88
CA VAL A 484 -21.82 16.62 2.09
C VAL A 484 -23.09 15.82 1.81
N GLN A 485 -24.24 16.36 2.19
CA GLN A 485 -25.53 15.72 1.92
C GLN A 485 -25.68 15.49 0.40
N GLY A 486 -26.03 14.25 0.03
CA GLY A 486 -26.11 13.81 -1.37
C GLY A 486 -24.88 13.06 -1.88
N ASP A 487 -23.72 13.16 -1.20
CA ASP A 487 -22.58 12.30 -1.52
C ASP A 487 -22.93 10.84 -1.18
N VAL A 488 -22.60 9.94 -2.11
CA VAL A 488 -22.79 8.49 -1.96
C VAL A 488 -21.41 7.84 -1.91
N PRO A 489 -21.02 7.09 -0.87
CA PRO A 489 -19.75 6.38 -0.86
C PRO A 489 -19.73 5.26 -1.91
N TRP A 490 -18.60 5.02 -2.58
CA TRP A 490 -18.50 3.88 -3.49
C TRP A 490 -18.64 2.54 -2.75
N CYS A 491 -19.46 1.65 -3.28
CA CYS A 491 -19.56 0.24 -2.91
C CYS A 491 -19.48 -0.62 -4.18
N SER A 492 -18.62 -1.62 -4.18
CA SER A 492 -18.33 -2.45 -5.37
C SER A 492 -19.53 -3.27 -5.86
N ASP A 493 -20.44 -3.62 -4.96
CA ASP A 493 -21.66 -4.37 -5.24
C ASP A 493 -22.82 -3.50 -5.77
N PHE A 494 -22.65 -2.17 -5.90
CA PHE A 494 -23.53 -1.35 -6.75
C PHE A 494 -23.49 -1.78 -8.22
N SER A 495 -22.35 -2.31 -8.69
CA SER A 495 -22.17 -2.76 -10.08
C SER A 495 -23.03 -3.97 -10.48
N HIS A 496 -23.65 -4.66 -9.51
CA HIS A 496 -24.55 -5.79 -9.76
C HIS A 496 -26.02 -5.36 -9.93
N ALA A 497 -26.35 -4.09 -9.72
CA ALA A 497 -27.68 -3.55 -10.05
C ALA A 497 -27.77 -3.33 -11.58
N ASN A 498 -28.12 -4.40 -12.31
CA ASN A 498 -28.45 -4.48 -13.74
C ASN A 498 -28.03 -3.30 -14.63
N GLU A 499 -27.02 -3.52 -15.49
CA GLU A 499 -26.46 -2.57 -16.48
C GLU A 499 -27.46 -1.91 -17.46
N ARG A 500 -28.75 -2.25 -17.43
CA ARG A 500 -29.80 -1.63 -18.25
C ARG A 500 -30.55 -0.49 -17.54
N SER A 501 -30.35 -0.30 -16.24
CA SER A 501 -30.95 0.79 -15.47
C SER A 501 -30.16 1.00 -14.17
N PHE A 502 -28.99 1.64 -14.26
CA PHE A 502 -28.31 2.10 -13.04
C PHE A 502 -29.13 3.25 -12.45
N THR A 503 -30.02 2.94 -11.52
CA THR A 503 -30.72 3.96 -10.73
C THR A 503 -29.77 4.43 -9.64
N MET A 504 -29.52 5.74 -9.56
CA MET A 504 -28.70 6.31 -8.49
C MET A 504 -29.29 5.92 -7.13
N PRO A 505 -28.50 5.33 -6.21
CA PRO A 505 -28.98 5.01 -4.88
C PRO A 505 -29.32 6.30 -4.13
N GLN A 506 -30.45 6.29 -3.42
CA GLN A 506 -30.82 7.37 -2.52
C GLN A 506 -30.19 7.09 -1.17
N VAL A 507 -29.26 7.94 -0.72
CA VAL A 507 -28.57 7.77 0.57
C VAL A 507 -28.96 8.90 1.52
N THR A 508 -29.54 8.54 2.66
CA THR A 508 -29.82 9.47 3.75
C THR A 508 -28.74 9.40 4.82
N TYR A 509 -28.56 10.52 5.52
CA TYR A 509 -27.57 10.68 6.59
C TYR A 509 -28.29 10.68 7.94
N PRO A 510 -27.73 10.03 8.98
CA PRO A 510 -28.40 9.86 10.27
C PRO A 510 -28.58 11.16 11.07
N CYS A 511 -27.82 12.23 10.75
CA CYS A 511 -27.93 13.59 11.30
C CYS A 511 -27.43 14.62 10.26
N PRO A 512 -27.73 15.93 10.39
CA PRO A 512 -27.04 16.98 9.63
C PRO A 512 -25.53 16.89 9.88
N LEU A 513 -24.74 16.89 8.80
CA LEU A 513 -23.29 16.65 8.79
C LEU A 513 -22.45 17.74 9.45
#